data_AF-A0A945TP64-F1
#
_entry.id   AF-A0A945TP64-F1
#
_cell.length_a   1.000
_cell.length_b   1.000
_cell.length_c   1.000
_cell.angle_alpha   90.00
_cell.angle_beta   90.00
_cell.angle_gamma   90.00
#
_symmetry.space_group_name_H-M   'P 1'
#
loop_
_entity.id
_entity.type
_entity.pdbx_description
1 polymer ?
#
loop_
_entity_poly.entity_id
_entity_poly.type
_entity_poly.pdbx_seq_one_letter_code
_entity_poly.pdbx_strand_id
1 'polypeptide(L)'
;MNLRWQFSMLNVRFVTYGIDPDRIGMLGFSAGGNLASTLATRFDEGNPGASDPIDRVSSRPNFTVPVDAQISSVPEHGAFVEENLELVTSDSPPAFLVTTHQDRSLSSKHILAYYETLLDNGVQAEMHVFGRGTHSTGMAPGDPALGQWPPLLVRWLRTSGFLTSAERVPVKGSVTIDGEPMNWGSVTFIPEDPNAPIAHTHSFGKFSMDAAHGPVPGAHHVEVNILSRDSSNMNSGNDSMDDPESYTKASPGAKGPLMVEMAADQEIQISIVTR
;
A
#
# COMPACT_ATOMS: atom_id res chain seq x y z
N MET A 1 18.37 25.85 6.69
CA MET A 1 18.40 24.73 7.66
C MET A 1 18.24 23.45 6.87
N ASN A 2 19.06 22.43 7.10
CA ASN A 2 19.12 21.22 6.25
C ASN A 2 17.92 20.28 6.56
N LEU A 3 17.11 19.97 5.54
CA LEU A 3 15.93 19.09 5.67
C LEU A 3 16.29 17.70 6.22
N ARG A 4 17.38 17.11 5.73
CA ARG A 4 17.84 15.77 6.15
C ARG A 4 18.14 15.74 7.64
N TRP A 5 18.83 16.78 8.11
CA TRP A 5 19.17 16.96 9.53
C TRP A 5 17.90 17.15 10.38
N GLN A 6 16.93 17.93 9.90
CA GLN A 6 15.65 18.10 10.60
C GLN A 6 14.89 16.78 10.73
N PHE A 7 14.85 15.96 9.68
CA PHE A 7 14.20 14.65 9.74
C PHE A 7 14.94 13.69 10.67
N SER A 8 16.27 13.67 10.63
CA SER A 8 17.12 12.90 11.56
C SER A 8 16.90 13.31 13.01
N MET A 9 16.75 14.61 13.27
CA MET A 9 16.45 15.15 14.60
C MET A 9 15.09 14.66 15.11
N LEU A 10 14.09 14.59 14.24
CA LEU A 10 12.79 14.01 14.57
C LEU A 10 12.91 12.52 14.90
N ASN A 11 13.64 11.74 14.11
CA ASN A 11 13.89 10.30 14.39
C ASN A 11 14.47 10.08 15.80
N VAL A 12 15.48 10.87 16.19
CA VAL A 12 16.04 10.81 17.57
C VAL A 12 14.99 11.11 18.63
N ARG A 13 14.11 12.09 18.41
CA ARG A 13 13.07 12.48 19.38
C ARG A 13 11.92 11.48 19.44
N PHE A 14 11.53 10.90 18.31
CA PHE A 14 10.42 9.97 18.24
C PHE A 14 10.64 8.72 19.09
N VAL A 15 11.87 8.20 19.13
CA VAL A 15 12.25 7.13 20.06
C VAL A 15 11.96 7.53 21.51
N THR A 16 12.25 8.77 21.91
CA THR A 16 11.97 9.26 23.28
C THR A 16 10.47 9.42 23.59
N TYR A 17 9.62 9.46 22.55
CA TYR A 17 8.17 9.52 22.68
C TYR A 17 7.49 8.15 22.50
N GLY A 18 8.25 7.07 22.36
CA GLY A 18 7.71 5.73 22.09
C GLY A 18 7.12 5.58 20.69
N ILE A 19 7.51 6.45 19.76
CA ILE A 19 7.17 6.33 18.34
C ILE A 19 8.22 5.45 17.68
N ASP A 20 7.76 4.46 16.94
CA ASP A 20 8.60 3.50 16.24
C ASP A 20 9.37 4.17 15.09
N PRO A 21 10.72 4.15 15.12
CA PRO A 21 11.53 4.79 14.10
C PRO A 21 11.42 4.15 12.72
N ASP A 22 10.91 2.92 12.62
CA ASP A 22 10.79 2.18 11.35
C ASP A 22 9.44 2.43 10.64
N ARG A 23 8.60 3.31 11.21
CA ARG A 23 7.24 3.60 10.71
C ARG A 23 6.97 5.10 10.56
N ILE A 24 8.00 5.88 10.24
CA ILE A 24 7.92 7.33 10.07
C ILE A 24 8.00 7.68 8.58
N GLY A 25 6.93 8.28 8.07
CA GLY A 25 6.90 8.80 6.71
C GLY A 25 6.73 10.31 6.64
N MET A 26 6.84 10.86 5.44
CA MET A 26 6.62 12.28 5.17
C MET A 26 5.49 12.48 4.16
N LEU A 27 4.42 13.14 4.62
CA LEU A 27 3.34 13.61 3.77
C LEU A 27 3.52 15.10 3.48
N GLY A 28 3.38 15.49 2.21
CA GLY A 28 3.53 16.87 1.81
C GLY A 28 2.65 17.25 0.63
N PHE A 29 2.11 18.47 0.66
CA PHE A 29 1.27 19.04 -0.40
C PHE A 29 2.08 20.02 -1.24
N SER A 30 1.95 19.97 -2.58
CA SER A 30 2.57 20.92 -3.51
C SER A 30 4.08 21.05 -3.28
N ALA A 31 4.58 22.24 -2.90
CA ALA A 31 5.99 22.44 -2.52
C ALA A 31 6.43 21.53 -1.35
N GLY A 32 5.55 21.21 -0.41
CA GLY A 32 5.82 20.23 0.64
C GLY A 32 5.91 18.80 0.11
N GLY A 33 5.18 18.48 -0.97
CA GLY A 33 5.30 17.20 -1.66
C GLY A 33 6.60 17.07 -2.45
N ASN A 34 7.08 18.18 -3.04
CA ASN A 34 8.44 18.25 -3.58
C ASN A 34 9.49 18.06 -2.47
N LEU A 35 9.26 18.63 -1.28
CA LEU A 35 10.15 18.43 -0.14
C LEU A 35 10.17 16.98 0.31
N ALA A 36 9.02 16.31 0.34
CA ALA A 36 8.91 14.88 0.64
C ALA A 36 9.69 14.02 -0.37
N SER A 37 9.55 14.29 -1.68
CA SER A 37 10.31 13.57 -2.71
C SER A 37 11.81 13.87 -2.69
N THR A 38 12.18 15.10 -2.36
CA THR A 38 13.57 15.49 -2.13
C THR A 38 14.17 14.69 -0.98
N LEU A 39 13.48 14.58 0.15
CA LEU A 39 13.94 13.74 1.26
C LEU A 39 14.04 12.26 0.86
N ALA A 40 13.10 11.76 0.06
CA ALA A 40 13.07 10.37 -0.44
C ALA A 40 14.21 10.00 -1.40
N THR A 41 14.80 10.99 -2.07
CA THR A 41 15.83 10.77 -3.11
C THR A 41 17.21 11.29 -2.69
N ARG A 42 17.22 12.19 -1.70
CA ARG A 42 18.40 12.83 -1.17
C ARG A 42 18.51 12.56 0.32
N PHE A 43 18.29 11.34 0.78
CA PHE A 43 18.62 10.96 2.16
C PHE A 43 20.10 10.57 2.28
N ASP A 44 20.51 10.29 3.51
CA ASP A 44 21.73 9.60 3.86
C ASP A 44 21.46 8.70 5.09
N GLU A 45 22.26 7.64 5.24
CA GLU A 45 22.13 6.66 6.32
C GLU A 45 22.61 7.17 7.69
N GLY A 46 23.03 8.43 7.77
CA GLY A 46 23.74 8.98 8.91
C GLY A 46 25.18 8.48 9.02
N ASN A 47 25.89 8.96 10.04
CA ASN A 47 27.26 8.62 10.34
C ASN A 47 27.38 8.18 11.82
N PRO A 48 27.47 6.87 12.11
CA PRO A 48 27.57 6.36 13.48
C PRO A 48 28.72 6.96 14.31
N GLY A 49 29.78 7.44 13.65
CA GLY A 49 30.94 8.08 14.29
C GLY A 49 30.79 9.57 14.55
N ALA A 50 29.67 10.20 14.16
CA ALA A 50 29.47 11.64 14.34
C ALA A 50 29.42 12.04 15.81
N SER A 51 29.90 13.26 16.11
CA SER A 51 29.84 13.80 17.48
C SER A 51 28.41 14.15 17.89
N ASP A 52 27.62 14.69 16.97
CA ASP A 52 26.20 14.98 17.18
C ASP A 52 25.38 13.69 17.02
N PRO A 53 24.58 13.28 18.03
CA PRO A 53 23.69 12.13 17.90
C PRO A 53 22.68 12.23 16.74
N ILE A 54 22.31 13.44 16.32
CA ILE A 54 21.38 13.65 15.20
C ILE A 54 22.02 13.22 13.88
N ASP A 55 23.31 13.51 13.70
CA ASP A 55 24.05 13.12 12.50
C ASP A 55 24.35 11.62 12.44
N ARG A 56 24.02 10.84 13.49
CA ARG A 56 24.25 9.39 13.55
C ARG A 56 23.13 8.56 12.96
N VAL A 57 21.93 9.11 12.84
CA VAL A 57 20.75 8.37 12.40
C VAL A 57 20.41 8.69 10.95
N SER A 58 19.78 7.74 10.28
CA SER A 58 19.33 7.91 8.90
C SER A 58 18.32 9.05 8.77
N SER A 59 18.45 9.81 7.70
CA SER A 59 17.45 10.80 7.26
C SER A 59 16.43 10.21 6.30
N ARG A 60 16.53 8.92 5.97
CA ARG A 60 15.61 8.23 5.06
C ARG A 60 14.23 8.08 5.72
N PRO A 61 13.14 8.57 5.10
CA PRO A 61 11.79 8.28 5.56
C PRO A 61 11.43 6.83 5.20
N ASN A 62 10.61 6.16 6.01
CA ASN A 62 10.15 4.80 5.71
C ASN A 62 9.16 4.78 4.54
N PHE A 63 8.46 5.89 4.32
CA PHE A 63 7.57 6.10 3.18
C PHE A 63 7.34 7.59 2.90
N THR A 64 6.83 7.91 1.70
CA THR A 64 6.45 9.30 1.35
C THR A 64 5.03 9.39 0.79
N VAL A 65 4.40 10.54 1.00
CA VAL A 65 3.06 10.86 0.48
C VAL A 65 3.05 12.26 -0.17
N PRO A 66 3.61 12.41 -1.38
CA PRO A 66 3.50 13.64 -2.17
C PRO A 66 2.09 13.80 -2.77
N VAL A 67 1.45 14.93 -2.47
CA VAL A 67 0.12 15.29 -2.97
C VAL A 67 0.25 16.54 -3.84
N ASP A 68 -0.25 16.51 -5.08
CA ASP A 68 -0.20 17.62 -6.05
C ASP A 68 1.22 18.21 -6.18
N ALA A 69 2.26 17.36 -6.21
CA ALA A 69 3.65 17.77 -6.03
C ALA A 69 4.41 18.01 -7.34
N GLN A 70 5.21 19.07 -7.39
CA GLN A 70 6.11 19.34 -8.52
C GLN A 70 7.43 18.60 -8.31
N ILE A 71 7.54 17.35 -8.77
CA ILE A 71 8.70 16.47 -8.46
C ILE A 71 9.75 16.45 -9.59
N SER A 72 9.33 16.75 -10.81
CA SER A 72 10.16 16.63 -12.01
C SER A 72 10.20 17.93 -12.80
N SER A 73 11.19 18.08 -13.66
CA SER A 73 11.30 19.18 -14.62
C SER A 73 10.54 18.90 -15.92
N VAL A 74 9.32 18.33 -15.82
CA VAL A 74 8.46 18.17 -17.01
C VAL A 74 8.25 19.58 -17.60
N PRO A 75 8.46 19.80 -18.91
CA PRO A 75 8.46 21.14 -19.48
C PRO A 75 7.04 21.71 -19.55
N GLU A 76 6.54 22.25 -18.45
CA GLU A 76 5.34 23.07 -18.37
C GLU A 76 5.60 24.25 -17.40
N HIS A 77 5.35 25.47 -17.88
CA HIS A 77 5.36 26.73 -17.12
C HIS A 77 6.61 27.04 -16.25
N GLY A 78 7.81 26.88 -16.80
CA GLY A 78 8.96 27.77 -16.51
C GLY A 78 9.57 27.76 -15.10
N ALA A 79 9.24 26.79 -14.23
CA ALA A 79 9.92 26.62 -12.95
C ALA A 79 10.92 25.47 -13.03
N PHE A 80 12.21 25.79 -12.85
CA PHE A 80 13.26 24.80 -12.67
C PHE A 80 13.13 24.21 -11.25
N VAL A 81 12.84 22.93 -11.15
CA VAL A 81 12.95 22.17 -9.91
C VAL A 81 14.22 21.34 -9.98
N GLU A 82 14.89 21.14 -8.84
CA GLU A 82 16.00 20.18 -8.76
C GLU A 82 15.49 18.81 -9.22
N GLU A 83 16.12 18.22 -10.23
CA GLU A 83 15.68 16.95 -10.81
C GLU A 83 15.87 15.81 -9.80
N ASN A 84 14.83 15.53 -9.01
CA ASN A 84 14.83 14.42 -8.06
C ASN A 84 14.68 13.07 -8.76
N LEU A 85 14.16 13.05 -10.01
CA LEU A 85 13.96 11.80 -10.76
C LEU A 85 15.27 11.04 -10.99
N GLU A 86 16.35 11.73 -11.35
CA GLU A 86 17.65 11.09 -11.61
C GLU A 86 18.30 10.49 -10.35
N LEU A 87 17.78 10.83 -9.17
CA LEU A 87 18.26 10.38 -7.86
C LEU A 87 17.40 9.27 -7.25
N VAL A 88 16.34 8.85 -7.95
CA VAL A 88 15.58 7.67 -7.55
C VAL A 88 16.47 6.44 -7.74
N THR A 89 16.51 5.60 -6.71
CA THR A 89 17.24 4.33 -6.72
C THR A 89 16.34 3.25 -6.13
N SER A 90 16.78 1.99 -6.16
CA SER A 90 16.09 0.89 -5.47
C SER A 90 15.98 1.09 -3.96
N ASP A 91 16.80 1.95 -3.37
CA ASP A 91 16.78 2.28 -1.93
C ASP A 91 15.78 3.39 -1.61
N SER A 92 15.23 4.09 -2.62
CA SER A 92 14.19 5.09 -2.39
C SER A 92 12.97 4.45 -1.70
N PRO A 93 12.32 5.17 -0.76
CA PRO A 93 11.24 4.60 0.02
C PRO A 93 9.95 4.48 -0.79
N PRO A 94 9.06 3.55 -0.40
CA PRO A 94 7.76 3.41 -1.04
C PRO A 94 6.95 4.71 -0.95
N ALA A 95 6.09 4.94 -1.95
CA ALA A 95 5.36 6.20 -2.08
C ALA A 95 3.86 6.01 -2.36
N PHE A 96 3.04 6.86 -1.75
CA PHE A 96 1.62 7.03 -2.08
C PHE A 96 1.41 8.40 -2.74
N LEU A 97 1.08 8.41 -4.02
CA LEU A 97 1.05 9.61 -4.85
C LEU A 97 -0.39 10.02 -5.15
N VAL A 98 -0.69 11.31 -5.01
CA VAL A 98 -2.02 11.85 -5.32
C VAL A 98 -1.88 13.08 -6.22
N THR A 99 -2.70 13.14 -7.27
CA THR A 99 -2.83 14.33 -8.12
C THR A 99 -4.24 14.39 -8.73
N THR A 100 -4.62 15.54 -9.26
CA THR A 100 -5.83 15.65 -10.10
C THR A 100 -5.47 15.89 -11.57
N HIS A 101 -6.34 15.44 -12.48
CA HIS A 101 -6.21 15.67 -13.92
C HIS A 101 -6.67 17.08 -14.33
N GLN A 102 -7.60 17.67 -13.57
CA GLN A 102 -8.14 19.01 -13.85
C GLN A 102 -7.19 20.13 -13.40
N ASP A 103 -6.17 19.84 -12.60
CA ASP A 103 -5.15 20.82 -12.23
C ASP A 103 -4.48 21.42 -13.49
N ARG A 104 -4.58 22.75 -13.62
CA ARG A 104 -3.96 23.53 -14.70
C ARG A 104 -2.79 24.36 -14.21
N SER A 105 -2.61 24.49 -12.88
CA SER A 105 -1.48 25.17 -12.27
C SER A 105 -0.27 24.25 -12.21
N LEU A 106 -0.50 22.96 -11.98
CA LEU A 106 0.54 21.94 -11.99
C LEU A 106 0.04 20.67 -12.69
N SER A 107 0.72 20.30 -13.76
CA SER A 107 0.35 19.15 -14.58
C SER A 107 0.50 17.83 -13.80
N SER A 108 -0.49 16.93 -13.91
CA SER A 108 -0.41 15.58 -13.33
C SER A 108 0.80 14.77 -13.85
N LYS A 109 1.40 15.21 -14.97
CA LYS A 109 2.63 14.64 -15.52
C LYS A 109 3.80 14.66 -14.53
N HIS A 110 3.85 15.61 -13.58
CA HIS A 110 4.93 15.64 -12.59
C HIS A 110 4.90 14.42 -11.68
N ILE A 111 3.72 14.07 -11.17
CA ILE A 111 3.51 12.87 -10.34
C ILE A 111 3.64 11.60 -11.19
N LEU A 112 3.10 11.60 -12.42
CA LEU A 112 3.20 10.45 -13.32
C LEU A 112 4.66 10.06 -13.62
N ALA A 113 5.50 11.04 -13.98
CA ALA A 113 6.92 10.79 -14.25
C ALA A 113 7.65 10.23 -13.02
N TYR A 114 7.30 10.69 -11.81
CA TYR A 114 7.86 10.14 -10.58
C TYR A 114 7.42 8.70 -10.33
N TYR A 115 6.14 8.39 -10.54
CA TYR A 115 5.62 7.02 -10.45
C TYR A 115 6.35 6.07 -11.41
N GLU A 116 6.49 6.46 -12.68
CA GLU A 116 7.22 5.69 -13.70
C GLU A 116 8.67 5.45 -13.28
N THR A 117 9.34 6.48 -12.76
CA THR A 117 10.74 6.36 -12.31
C THR A 117 10.88 5.42 -11.10
N LEU A 118 9.95 5.48 -10.14
CA LEU A 118 9.91 4.55 -9.00
C LEU A 118 9.72 3.11 -9.48
N LEU A 119 8.77 2.90 -10.40
CA LEU A 119 8.49 1.60 -11.00
C LEU A 119 9.72 1.03 -11.72
N ASP A 120 10.40 1.84 -12.54
CA ASP A 120 11.60 1.44 -13.28
C ASP A 120 12.78 1.05 -12.37
N ASN A 121 12.81 1.60 -11.14
CA ASN A 121 13.80 1.26 -10.11
C ASN A 121 13.35 0.17 -9.13
N GLY A 122 12.19 -0.46 -9.37
CA GLY A 122 11.67 -1.52 -8.51
C GLY A 122 11.14 -1.04 -7.15
N VAL A 123 10.89 0.26 -6.99
CA VAL A 123 10.34 0.85 -5.76
C VAL A 123 8.82 0.75 -5.78
N GLN A 124 8.25 0.21 -4.71
CA GLN A 124 6.80 0.09 -4.56
C GLN A 124 6.12 1.46 -4.49
N ALA A 125 5.10 1.68 -5.32
CA ALA A 125 4.34 2.92 -5.31
C ALA A 125 2.85 2.64 -5.60
N GLU A 126 1.98 3.45 -5.01
CA GLU A 126 0.56 3.53 -5.34
C GLU A 126 0.24 4.95 -5.81
N MET A 127 -0.52 5.10 -6.90
CA MET A 127 -0.83 6.41 -7.48
C MET A 127 -2.33 6.56 -7.73
N HIS A 128 -2.89 7.70 -7.33
CA HIS A 128 -4.27 8.10 -7.58
C HIS A 128 -4.33 9.40 -8.39
N VAL A 129 -4.90 9.31 -9.60
CA VAL A 129 -5.17 10.47 -10.46
C VAL A 129 -6.69 10.71 -10.49
N PHE A 130 -7.16 11.74 -9.80
CA PHE A 130 -8.58 12.07 -9.77
C PHE A 130 -8.98 12.94 -10.96
N GLY A 131 -10.09 12.61 -11.63
CA GLY A 131 -10.49 13.30 -12.86
C GLY A 131 -10.83 14.78 -12.69
N ARG A 132 -11.32 15.19 -11.51
CA ARG A 132 -11.72 16.57 -11.18
C ARG A 132 -11.06 17.04 -9.89
N GLY A 133 -10.85 18.36 -9.80
CA GLY A 133 -10.19 19.03 -8.68
C GLY A 133 -9.15 20.05 -9.15
N THR A 134 -9.14 21.25 -8.60
CA THR A 134 -8.10 22.25 -8.85
C THR A 134 -6.82 21.91 -8.08
N HIS A 135 -5.73 22.65 -8.31
CA HIS A 135 -4.54 22.55 -7.48
C HIS A 135 -4.89 22.71 -5.98
N SER A 136 -4.21 21.95 -5.11
CA SER A 136 -4.27 22.11 -3.65
C SER A 136 -5.68 21.90 -3.07
N THR A 137 -6.30 20.76 -3.36
CA THR A 137 -7.62 20.40 -2.77
C THR A 137 -7.55 19.95 -1.31
N GLY A 138 -6.33 19.79 -0.77
CA GLY A 138 -6.11 19.32 0.61
C GLY A 138 -6.73 17.93 0.83
N MET A 139 -7.41 17.75 1.95
CA MET A 139 -8.08 16.49 2.30
C MET A 139 -9.46 16.32 1.62
N ALA A 140 -9.98 17.39 0.99
CA ALA A 140 -11.28 17.43 0.32
C ALA A 140 -12.46 16.76 1.09
N PRO A 141 -12.70 17.08 2.38
CA PRO A 141 -13.77 16.45 3.14
C PRO A 141 -15.14 16.75 2.53
N GLY A 142 -15.96 15.71 2.34
CA GLY A 142 -17.28 15.81 1.74
C GLY A 142 -17.31 15.80 0.21
N ASP A 143 -16.15 15.88 -0.46
CA ASP A 143 -16.09 15.59 -1.89
C ASP A 143 -16.19 14.07 -2.11
N PRO A 144 -17.15 13.59 -2.93
CA PRO A 144 -17.40 12.15 -3.06
C PRO A 144 -16.26 11.39 -3.74
N ALA A 145 -15.44 12.06 -4.56
CA ALA A 145 -14.33 11.45 -5.28
C ALA A 145 -12.99 11.78 -4.60
N LEU A 146 -12.64 13.06 -4.48
CA LEU A 146 -11.36 13.49 -3.91
C LEU A 146 -11.26 13.13 -2.42
N GLY A 147 -12.37 13.19 -1.68
CA GLY A 147 -12.40 12.79 -0.27
C GLY A 147 -12.09 11.31 -0.02
N GLN A 148 -11.92 10.49 -1.08
CA GLN A 148 -11.52 9.09 -0.98
C GLN A 148 -10.02 8.88 -0.84
N TRP A 149 -9.16 9.84 -1.23
CA TRP A 149 -7.72 9.64 -1.16
C TRP A 149 -7.19 9.44 0.28
N PRO A 150 -7.69 10.12 1.34
CA PRO A 150 -7.19 9.87 2.69
C PRO A 150 -7.56 8.48 3.23
N PRO A 151 -8.80 7.97 3.08
CA PRO A 151 -9.09 6.56 3.39
C PRO A 151 -8.23 5.57 2.59
N LEU A 152 -7.92 5.86 1.33
CA LEU A 152 -7.03 5.03 0.53
C LEU A 152 -5.60 5.03 1.07
N LEU A 153 -5.08 6.20 1.49
CA LEU A 153 -3.78 6.27 2.17
C LEU A 153 -3.75 5.42 3.44
N VAL A 154 -4.79 5.46 4.28
CA VAL A 154 -4.85 4.64 5.50
C VAL A 154 -4.81 3.15 5.16
N ARG A 155 -5.53 2.72 4.12
CA ARG A 155 -5.49 1.33 3.64
C ARG A 155 -4.11 0.96 3.11
N TRP A 156 -3.46 1.85 2.36
CA TRP A 156 -2.11 1.64 1.86
C TRP A 156 -1.09 1.51 3.01
N LEU A 157 -1.17 2.36 4.03
CA LEU A 157 -0.33 2.27 5.23
C LEU A 157 -0.54 0.94 5.96
N ARG A 158 -1.80 0.51 6.09
CA ARG A 158 -2.17 -0.79 6.69
C ARG A 158 -1.57 -1.95 5.90
N THR A 159 -1.79 -2.00 4.59
CA THR A 159 -1.29 -3.06 3.71
C THR A 159 0.24 -3.09 3.65
N SER A 160 0.89 -1.92 3.71
CA SER A 160 2.34 -1.78 3.72
C SER A 160 2.97 -2.11 5.08
N GLY A 161 2.17 -2.44 6.10
CA GLY A 161 2.65 -2.80 7.44
C GLY A 161 3.05 -1.60 8.32
N PHE A 162 2.82 -0.36 7.87
CA PHE A 162 3.21 0.84 8.63
C PHE A 162 2.32 1.13 9.84
N LEU A 163 1.19 0.42 10.01
CA LEU A 163 0.28 0.61 11.15
C LEU A 163 0.39 -0.46 12.23
N THR A 164 1.16 -1.52 12.02
CA THR A 164 1.34 -2.61 13.00
C THR A 164 2.82 -2.96 13.16
N SER A 165 3.17 -3.63 14.25
CA SER A 165 4.48 -4.28 14.42
C SER A 165 4.40 -5.81 14.26
N ALA A 166 3.22 -6.34 13.93
CA ALA A 166 3.04 -7.76 13.73
C ALA A 166 3.73 -8.19 12.42
N GLU A 167 4.61 -9.19 12.51
CA GLU A 167 5.25 -9.76 11.34
C GLU A 167 4.27 -10.68 10.60
N ARG A 168 4.26 -10.59 9.27
CA ARG A 168 3.50 -11.48 8.41
C ARG A 168 4.13 -12.87 8.41
N VAL A 169 3.30 -13.90 8.23
CA VAL A 169 3.72 -15.30 8.20
C VAL A 169 3.42 -15.94 6.84
N PRO A 170 4.26 -16.86 6.34
CA PRO A 170 3.94 -17.63 5.15
C PRO A 170 2.77 -18.57 5.46
N VAL A 171 1.86 -18.73 4.50
CA VAL A 171 0.73 -19.66 4.61
C VAL A 171 0.49 -20.37 3.29
N LYS A 172 0.00 -21.60 3.37
CA LYS A 172 -0.47 -22.37 2.22
C LYS A 172 -1.80 -23.00 2.57
N GLY A 173 -2.60 -23.34 1.56
CA GLY A 173 -3.88 -23.96 1.83
C GLY A 173 -4.65 -24.36 0.61
N SER A 174 -5.88 -24.82 0.86
CA SER A 174 -6.86 -25.15 -0.17
C SER A 174 -8.23 -24.60 0.15
N VAL A 175 -9.00 -24.42 -0.92
CA VAL A 175 -10.40 -24.01 -0.88
C VAL A 175 -11.22 -25.04 -1.62
N THR A 176 -12.26 -25.55 -0.97
CA THR A 176 -13.25 -26.45 -1.58
C THR A 176 -14.64 -25.85 -1.49
N ILE A 177 -15.42 -25.96 -2.56
CA ILE A 177 -16.84 -25.58 -2.63
C ILE A 177 -17.63 -26.86 -2.86
N ASP A 178 -18.54 -27.20 -1.94
CA ASP A 178 -19.34 -28.44 -1.97
C ASP A 178 -18.51 -29.72 -2.12
N GLY A 179 -17.30 -29.71 -1.55
CA GLY A 179 -16.36 -30.84 -1.57
C GLY A 179 -15.41 -30.88 -2.77
N GLU A 180 -15.66 -30.07 -3.80
CA GLU A 180 -14.79 -29.96 -4.98
C GLU A 180 -13.79 -28.80 -4.82
N PRO A 181 -12.56 -28.90 -5.36
CA PRO A 181 -11.63 -27.78 -5.37
C PRO A 181 -12.26 -26.54 -6.05
N MET A 182 -12.07 -25.36 -5.46
CA MET A 182 -12.51 -24.11 -6.08
C MET A 182 -11.85 -23.93 -7.46
N ASN A 183 -12.62 -23.50 -8.47
CA ASN A 183 -12.08 -23.32 -9.82
C ASN A 183 -11.21 -22.07 -9.93
N TRP A 184 -11.78 -20.88 -10.12
CA TRP A 184 -11.02 -19.64 -10.08
C TRP A 184 -11.65 -18.66 -9.12
N GLY A 185 -10.86 -18.19 -8.18
CA GLY A 185 -11.31 -17.20 -7.24
C GLY A 185 -10.16 -16.56 -6.48
N SER A 186 -10.55 -15.89 -5.42
CA SER A 186 -9.63 -15.31 -4.45
C SER A 186 -10.01 -15.68 -3.03
N VAL A 187 -8.99 -15.65 -2.18
CA VAL A 187 -9.13 -15.76 -0.72
C VAL A 187 -8.55 -14.50 -0.12
N THR A 188 -9.34 -13.83 0.71
CA THR A 188 -8.91 -12.65 1.46
C THR A 188 -8.96 -12.97 2.94
N PHE A 189 -7.85 -12.75 3.63
CA PHE A 189 -7.72 -12.85 5.08
C PHE A 189 -7.71 -11.46 5.69
N ILE A 190 -8.78 -11.13 6.41
CA ILE A 190 -9.01 -9.83 7.03
C ILE A 190 -8.77 -9.97 8.54
N PRO A 191 -7.68 -9.40 9.10
CA PRO A 191 -7.40 -9.51 10.53
C PRO A 191 -8.43 -8.75 11.36
N GLU A 192 -8.72 -9.27 12.55
CA GLU A 192 -9.50 -8.53 13.55
C GLU A 192 -8.79 -7.25 14.02
N ASP A 193 -7.45 -7.23 14.01
CA ASP A 193 -6.68 -6.00 14.21
C ASP A 193 -6.87 -5.06 13.00
N PRO A 194 -7.53 -3.89 13.18
CA PRO A 194 -7.79 -2.96 12.10
C PRO A 194 -6.51 -2.28 11.55
N ASN A 195 -5.38 -2.41 12.25
CA ASN A 195 -4.09 -1.88 11.81
C ASN A 195 -3.21 -2.93 11.11
N ALA A 196 -3.52 -4.22 11.25
CA ALA A 196 -2.76 -5.29 10.62
C ALA A 196 -3.09 -5.42 9.13
N PRO A 197 -2.11 -5.72 8.26
CA PRO A 197 -2.35 -5.82 6.82
C PRO A 197 -3.35 -6.91 6.46
N ILE A 198 -4.13 -6.66 5.39
CA ILE A 198 -4.94 -7.68 4.74
C ILE A 198 -4.02 -8.53 3.85
N ALA A 199 -4.22 -9.84 3.85
CA ALA A 199 -3.57 -10.75 2.91
C ALA A 199 -4.59 -11.25 1.88
N HIS A 200 -4.22 -11.20 0.61
CA HIS A 200 -5.10 -11.55 -0.49
C HIS A 200 -4.33 -12.37 -1.52
N THR A 201 -4.93 -13.46 -1.99
CA THR A 201 -4.34 -14.30 -3.03
C THR A 201 -5.41 -14.88 -3.93
N HIS A 202 -5.06 -15.08 -5.20
CA HIS A 202 -5.83 -15.95 -6.08
C HIS A 202 -5.67 -17.42 -5.65
N SER A 203 -6.67 -18.23 -5.98
CA SER A 203 -6.68 -19.66 -5.69
C SER A 203 -7.39 -20.43 -6.80
N PHE A 204 -6.79 -21.57 -7.16
CA PHE A 204 -7.36 -22.59 -8.04
C PHE A 204 -7.59 -23.87 -7.25
N GLY A 205 -8.29 -23.71 -6.13
CA GLY A 205 -8.50 -24.76 -5.14
C GLY A 205 -7.31 -24.95 -4.21
N LYS A 206 -6.14 -24.40 -4.56
CA LYS A 206 -4.95 -24.27 -3.70
C LYS A 206 -4.37 -22.86 -3.81
N PHE A 207 -3.74 -22.41 -2.72
CA PHE A 207 -3.03 -21.13 -2.65
C PHE A 207 -1.76 -21.25 -1.78
N SER A 208 -0.84 -20.32 -2.00
CA SER A 208 0.37 -20.15 -1.19
C SER A 208 0.77 -18.69 -1.20
N MET A 209 1.15 -18.17 -0.04
CA MET A 209 1.71 -16.83 0.13
C MET A 209 3.00 -16.94 0.94
N ASP A 210 4.03 -16.21 0.52
CA ASP A 210 5.25 -16.05 1.32
C ASP A 210 5.01 -15.07 2.48
N ALA A 211 6.03 -14.90 3.34
CA ALA A 211 5.95 -13.99 4.46
C ALA A 211 5.81 -12.51 4.03
N ALA A 212 6.22 -12.13 2.82
CA ALA A 212 6.08 -10.75 2.37
C ALA A 212 4.61 -10.38 2.07
N HIS A 213 3.79 -11.36 1.66
CA HIS A 213 2.40 -11.16 1.25
C HIS A 213 1.37 -11.86 2.16
N GLY A 214 1.81 -12.72 3.08
CA GLY A 214 0.97 -13.50 3.97
C GLY A 214 0.26 -12.68 5.06
N PRO A 215 -0.66 -13.31 5.82
CA PRO A 215 -1.37 -12.68 6.93
C PRO A 215 -0.45 -12.47 8.14
N VAL A 216 -0.90 -11.74 9.15
CA VAL A 216 -0.25 -11.72 10.47
C VAL A 216 -0.79 -12.87 11.34
N PRO A 217 -0.11 -13.27 12.43
CA PRO A 217 -0.69 -14.17 13.41
C PRO A 217 -1.98 -13.62 14.04
N GLY A 218 -2.89 -14.52 14.43
CA GLY A 218 -4.15 -14.18 15.11
C GLY A 218 -5.41 -14.46 14.29
N ALA A 219 -6.56 -14.07 14.83
CA ALA A 219 -7.87 -14.31 14.23
C ALA A 219 -8.11 -13.46 12.96
N HIS A 220 -8.56 -14.12 11.89
CA HIS A 220 -8.91 -13.50 10.61
C HIS A 220 -10.31 -13.92 10.17
N HIS A 221 -11.10 -12.95 9.72
CA HIS A 221 -12.26 -13.21 8.88
C HIS A 221 -11.77 -13.56 7.47
N VAL A 222 -12.36 -14.58 6.87
CA VAL A 222 -12.03 -15.04 5.54
C VAL A 222 -13.17 -14.77 4.58
N GLU A 223 -12.83 -14.16 3.45
CA GLU A 223 -13.74 -13.99 2.32
C GLU A 223 -13.22 -14.81 1.14
N VAL A 224 -14.09 -15.65 0.59
CA VAL A 224 -13.82 -16.41 -0.63
C VAL A 224 -14.68 -15.85 -1.74
N ASN A 225 -14.06 -15.36 -2.80
CA ASN A 225 -14.78 -14.83 -3.97
C ASN A 225 -14.52 -15.72 -5.17
N ILE A 226 -15.57 -16.28 -5.76
CA ILE A 226 -15.48 -17.04 -7.01
C ILE A 226 -15.55 -16.05 -8.17
N LEU A 227 -14.49 -16.03 -8.97
CA LEU A 227 -14.39 -15.22 -10.18
C LEU A 227 -14.89 -15.98 -11.41
N SER A 228 -14.67 -17.30 -11.44
CA SER A 228 -15.28 -18.17 -12.45
C SER A 228 -15.46 -19.59 -11.93
N ARG A 229 -16.61 -20.17 -12.28
CA ARG A 229 -16.91 -21.60 -12.09
C ARG A 229 -16.41 -22.45 -13.26
N ASP A 230 -15.89 -21.84 -14.32
CA ASP A 230 -15.34 -22.54 -15.48
C ASP A 230 -14.03 -21.89 -15.95
N SER A 231 -12.92 -22.36 -15.40
CA SER A 231 -11.58 -21.88 -15.77
C SER A 231 -11.21 -22.15 -17.23
N SER A 232 -11.97 -22.98 -17.97
CA SER A 232 -11.72 -23.21 -19.40
C SER A 232 -12.05 -22.00 -20.28
N ASN A 233 -12.82 -21.03 -19.76
CA ASN A 233 -13.27 -19.85 -20.49
C ASN A 233 -12.47 -18.56 -20.23
N MET A 234 -11.42 -18.60 -19.41
CA MET A 234 -10.65 -17.38 -19.07
C MET A 234 -10.08 -16.64 -20.29
N ASN A 235 -9.78 -17.36 -21.37
CA ASN A 235 -9.26 -16.78 -22.63
C ASN A 235 -10.33 -16.62 -23.72
N SER A 236 -11.57 -17.10 -23.50
CA SER A 236 -12.63 -17.07 -24.51
C SER A 236 -13.49 -15.81 -24.43
N GLY A 237 -13.39 -15.02 -23.35
CA GLY A 237 -14.21 -13.83 -23.12
C GLY A 237 -15.67 -14.15 -22.78
N ASN A 238 -15.99 -15.43 -22.56
CA ASN A 238 -17.32 -15.89 -22.14
C ASN A 238 -17.48 -15.97 -20.61
N ASP A 239 -16.46 -15.56 -19.85
CA ASP A 239 -16.60 -15.33 -18.41
C ASP A 239 -17.40 -14.04 -18.21
N SER A 240 -18.61 -14.18 -17.68
CA SER A 240 -19.43 -13.04 -17.28
C SER A 240 -19.20 -12.70 -15.81
N MET A 241 -19.04 -11.41 -15.50
CA MET A 241 -19.10 -10.88 -14.13
C MET A 241 -20.55 -10.73 -13.62
N ASP A 242 -21.53 -11.37 -14.26
CA ASP A 242 -22.94 -11.26 -13.88
C ASP A 242 -23.28 -12.09 -12.62
N ASP A 243 -22.46 -13.09 -12.25
CA ASP A 243 -22.69 -13.96 -11.07
C ASP A 243 -21.45 -14.11 -10.15
N PRO A 244 -20.83 -13.02 -9.63
CA PRO A 244 -19.76 -13.13 -8.66
C PRO A 244 -20.32 -13.63 -7.33
N GLU A 245 -19.86 -14.80 -6.89
CA GLU A 245 -20.26 -15.37 -5.61
C GLU A 245 -19.22 -15.05 -4.55
N SER A 246 -19.66 -14.42 -3.47
CA SER A 246 -18.83 -14.13 -2.30
C SER A 246 -19.33 -14.90 -1.09
N TYR A 247 -18.44 -15.64 -0.46
CA TYR A 247 -18.71 -16.41 0.75
C TYR A 247 -17.93 -15.80 1.92
N THR A 248 -18.68 -15.22 2.85
CA THR A 248 -18.17 -14.71 4.12
C THR A 248 -18.45 -15.66 5.28
N LYS A 249 -19.11 -16.80 5.00
CA LYS A 249 -19.51 -17.85 5.94
C LYS A 249 -19.26 -19.23 5.35
N ALA A 250 -19.01 -20.22 6.19
CA ALA A 250 -18.79 -21.60 5.77
C ALA A 250 -20.05 -22.27 5.18
N SER A 251 -21.25 -21.87 5.60
CA SER A 251 -22.52 -22.39 5.10
C SER A 251 -23.69 -21.44 5.40
N PRO A 252 -24.86 -21.58 4.74
CA PRO A 252 -26.03 -20.71 4.99
C PRO A 252 -26.48 -20.69 6.45
N GLY A 253 -26.36 -21.81 7.16
CA GLY A 253 -26.74 -21.96 8.57
C GLY A 253 -25.67 -21.53 9.59
N ALA A 254 -24.49 -21.09 9.14
CA ALA A 254 -23.40 -20.73 10.05
C ALA A 254 -23.76 -19.51 10.90
N LYS A 255 -23.55 -19.63 12.22
CA LYS A 255 -23.87 -18.61 13.23
C LYS A 255 -22.98 -17.36 13.15
N GLY A 256 -21.83 -17.44 12.50
CA GLY A 256 -20.85 -16.36 12.41
C GLY A 256 -20.08 -16.38 11.09
N PRO A 257 -19.18 -15.40 10.90
CA PRO A 257 -18.30 -15.35 9.75
C PRO A 257 -17.39 -16.59 9.68
N LEU A 258 -16.84 -16.86 8.50
CA LEU A 258 -15.77 -17.83 8.32
C LEU A 258 -14.49 -17.29 8.97
N MET A 259 -14.08 -17.89 10.07
CA MET A 259 -12.90 -17.46 10.83
C MET A 259 -11.77 -18.48 10.70
N VAL A 260 -10.54 -17.99 10.61
CA VAL A 260 -9.32 -18.79 10.69
C VAL A 260 -8.36 -18.14 11.69
N GLU A 261 -7.81 -18.95 12.59
CA GLU A 261 -6.69 -18.54 13.44
C GLU A 261 -5.39 -18.74 12.65
N MET A 262 -4.61 -17.68 12.49
CA MET A 262 -3.34 -17.68 11.76
C MET A 262 -2.16 -17.95 12.68
N ALA A 263 -1.34 -18.91 12.28
CA ALA A 263 -0.03 -19.19 12.86
C ALA A 263 1.01 -19.42 11.75
N ALA A 264 2.29 -19.31 12.10
CA ALA A 264 3.38 -19.58 11.17
C ALA A 264 3.36 -21.02 10.63
N ASP A 265 3.66 -21.17 9.34
CA ASP A 265 3.76 -22.46 8.63
C ASP A 265 2.50 -23.34 8.68
N GLN A 266 1.35 -22.73 8.95
CA GLN A 266 0.07 -23.42 9.01
C GLN A 266 -0.45 -23.75 7.60
N GLU A 267 -1.00 -24.96 7.46
CA GLU A 267 -1.77 -25.36 6.29
C GLU A 267 -3.27 -25.10 6.54
N ILE A 268 -3.86 -24.22 5.73
CA ILE A 268 -5.23 -23.76 5.91
C ILE A 268 -6.16 -24.53 4.98
N GLN A 269 -7.24 -25.07 5.54
CA GLN A 269 -8.29 -25.75 4.78
C GLN A 269 -9.59 -24.98 4.90
N ILE A 270 -10.06 -24.42 3.79
CA ILE A 270 -11.32 -23.68 3.73
C ILE A 270 -12.35 -24.52 2.99
N SER A 271 -13.46 -24.85 3.64
CA SER A 271 -14.56 -25.58 3.04
C SER A 271 -15.84 -24.76 3.12
N ILE A 272 -16.42 -24.49 1.95
CA ILE A 272 -17.70 -23.81 1.78
C ILE A 272 -18.75 -24.83 1.35
N VAL A 273 -19.91 -24.78 1.99
CA VAL A 273 -21.11 -25.53 1.60
C VAL A 273 -22.15 -24.53 1.14
N THR A 274 -22.67 -24.68 -0.07
CA THR A 274 -23.59 -23.71 -0.68
C THR A 274 -25.06 -23.99 -0.37
N ARG A 275 -25.39 -25.21 0.10
CA ARG A 275 -26.77 -25.67 0.38
C ARG A 275 -26.91 -26.37 1.72
#